data_AF-A0A916ZWV6-F1
#
_entry.id   AF-A0A916ZWV6-F1
#
_cell.length_a   1.000
_cell.length_b   1.000
_cell.length_c   1.000
_cell.angle_alpha   90.00
_cell.angle_beta   90.00
_cell.angle_gamma   90.00
#
_symmetry.space_group_name_H-M   'P 1'
#
loop_
_entity.id
_entity.type
_entity.pdbx_description
1 polymer ?
#
loop_
_entity_poly.entity_id
_entity_poly.type
_entity_poly.pdbx_seq_one_letter_code
_entity_poly.pdbx_strand_id
1 'polypeptide(L)'
;MFSKILHSKGFLKSVLYLSIAFIVVYNLVDIGIKFNFDISLYIEQRFAKDNLLRFFVANIGSGFVYGFIVSFFKFKGKLKNTEEN
;
A
#
# COMPACT_ATOMS: atom_id res chain seq x y z
N MET A 1 -17.39 -13.79 -9.22
CA MET A 1 -16.13 -13.15 -9.72
C MET A 1 -15.23 -12.65 -8.60
N PHE A 2 -15.71 -11.78 -7.69
CA PHE A 2 -14.91 -11.22 -6.58
C PHE A 2 -14.27 -12.29 -5.66
N SER A 3 -15.06 -13.23 -5.14
CA SER A 3 -14.56 -14.33 -4.30
C SER A 3 -13.48 -15.19 -5.00
N LYS A 4 -13.61 -15.42 -6.32
CA LYS A 4 -12.63 -16.17 -7.12
C LYS A 4 -11.26 -15.46 -7.17
N ILE A 5 -11.27 -14.13 -7.20
CA ILE A 5 -10.04 -13.31 -7.17
C ILE A 5 -9.39 -13.38 -5.79
N LEU A 6 -10.16 -13.22 -4.71
CA LEU A 6 -9.62 -13.24 -3.35
C LEU A 6 -8.98 -14.59 -2.98
N HIS A 7 -9.57 -15.69 -3.44
CA HIS A 7 -9.05 -17.04 -3.22
C HIS A 7 -7.97 -17.47 -4.22
N SER A 8 -7.63 -16.62 -5.20
CA SER A 8 -6.60 -16.97 -6.17
C SER A 8 -5.23 -17.04 -5.51
N LYS A 9 -4.45 -18.07 -5.88
CA LYS A 9 -3.12 -18.28 -5.33
C LYS A 9 -2.25 -17.05 -5.62
N GLY A 10 -1.72 -16.43 -4.55
CA GLY A 10 -0.82 -15.28 -4.65
C GLY A 10 -1.50 -13.91 -4.67
N PHE A 11 -2.84 -13.83 -4.59
CA PHE A 11 -3.53 -12.54 -4.43
C PHE A 11 -3.07 -11.82 -3.16
N LEU A 12 -3.18 -12.48 -1.99
CA LEU A 12 -2.73 -11.90 -0.72
C LEU A 12 -1.25 -11.52 -0.70
N LYS A 13 -0.38 -12.33 -1.32
CA LYS A 13 1.04 -11.99 -1.48
C LYS A 13 1.24 -10.73 -2.31
N SER A 14 0.45 -10.56 -3.37
CA SER A 14 0.50 -9.36 -4.21
C SER A 14 0.00 -8.13 -3.46
N VAL A 15 -1.10 -8.26 -2.70
CA VAL A 15 -1.61 -7.17 -1.85
C VAL A 15 -0.54 -6.74 -0.85
N LEU A 16 0.06 -7.68 -0.13
CA LEU A 16 1.10 -7.41 0.86
C LEU A 16 2.32 -6.72 0.23
N TYR A 17 2.84 -7.27 -0.87
CA TYR A 17 4.00 -6.70 -1.56
C TYR A 17 3.75 -5.26 -2.02
N LEU A 18 2.59 -5.02 -2.65
CA LEU A 18 2.26 -3.69 -3.15
C LEU A 18 1.97 -2.68 -2.04
N SER A 19 1.40 -3.14 -0.93
CA SER A 19 1.13 -2.30 0.25
C SER A 19 2.45 -1.86 0.90
N ILE A 20 3.39 -2.79 1.07
CA ILE A 20 4.73 -2.49 1.60
C ILE A 20 5.48 -1.53 0.66
N ALA A 21 5.47 -1.80 -0.65
CA ALA A 21 6.10 -0.92 -1.62
C ALA A 21 5.53 0.50 -1.59
N PHE A 22 4.20 0.62 -1.51
CA PHE A 22 3.54 1.92 -1.38
C PHE A 22 3.97 2.66 -0.11
N ILE A 23 3.96 1.98 1.04
CA ILE A 23 4.41 2.56 2.32
C ILE A 23 5.83 3.11 2.17
N VAL A 24 6.76 2.31 1.66
CA VAL A 24 8.16 2.74 1.49
C VAL A 24 8.24 4.00 0.61
N VAL A 25 7.62 3.98 -0.58
CA VAL A 25 7.66 5.13 -1.50
C VAL A 25 7.01 6.36 -0.88
N TYR A 26 5.86 6.20 -0.20
CA TYR A 26 5.17 7.29 0.47
C TYR A 26 6.06 7.97 1.52
N ASN A 27 6.72 7.20 2.39
CA ASN A 27 7.61 7.76 3.42
C ASN A 27 8.82 8.46 2.80
N LEU A 28 9.43 7.89 1.75
CA LEU A 28 10.56 8.51 1.06
C LEU A 28 10.18 9.86 0.44
N VAL A 29 9.02 9.92 -0.22
CA VAL A 29 8.51 11.16 -0.81
C VAL A 29 8.14 12.17 0.28
N ASP A 30 7.52 11.72 1.38
CA ASP A 30 7.11 12.59 2.47
C ASP A 30 8.33 13.21 3.19
N ILE A 31 9.38 12.41 3.43
CA ILE A 31 10.66 12.86 3.99
C ILE A 31 11.32 13.88 3.06
N GLY A 32 11.41 13.59 1.76
CA GLY A 32 12.06 14.47 0.79
C GLY A 32 11.34 15.81 0.65
N ILE A 33 10.01 15.80 0.55
CA ILE A 33 9.22 17.03 0.29
C ILE A 33 9.03 17.87 1.55
N LYS A 34 8.71 17.26 2.69
CA LYS A 34 8.32 18.02 3.90
C LYS A 34 9.44 18.22 4.90
N PHE A 35 10.44 17.34 4.91
CA PHE A 35 11.48 17.32 5.92
C PHE A 35 12.88 17.55 5.34
N ASN A 36 13.00 17.79 4.03
CA ASN A 36 14.29 18.01 3.35
C ASN A 36 15.34 16.94 3.69
N PHE A 37 14.90 15.67 3.76
CA PHE A 37 15.70 14.51 4.15
C PHE A 37 16.17 14.47 5.62
N ASP A 38 15.63 15.30 6.51
CA ASP A 38 15.85 15.19 7.96
C ASP A 38 15.02 14.04 8.56
N ILE A 39 15.68 12.90 8.75
CA ILE A 39 15.07 11.69 9.31
C ILE A 39 14.74 11.86 10.80
N SER A 40 15.52 12.65 11.53
CA SER A 40 15.32 12.85 12.97
C SER A 40 14.04 13.66 13.20
N LEU A 41 13.89 14.77 12.49
CA LEU A 41 12.69 15.61 12.51
C LEU A 41 11.46 14.85 12.02
N TYR A 42 11.64 14.00 11.00
CA TYR A 42 10.58 13.13 10.50
C TYR A 42 10.02 12.20 11.59
N ILE A 43 10.90 11.49 12.28
CA ILE A 43 10.50 10.54 13.32
C ILE A 43 9.84 11.29 14.47
N GLU A 44 10.42 12.39 14.94
CA GLU A 44 9.86 13.19 16.03
C GLU A 44 8.43 13.66 15.73
N GLN A 45 8.20 14.23 14.54
CA GLN A 45 6.89 14.76 14.18
C GLN A 45 5.86 13.67 13.86
N ARG A 46 6.26 12.57 13.22
CA ARG A 46 5.34 11.49 12.82
C ARG A 46 4.94 10.58 13.97
N PHE A 47 5.85 10.35 14.91
CA PHE A 47 5.59 9.54 16.10
C PHE A 47 5.11 10.36 17.31
N ALA A 48 4.97 11.69 17.16
CA ALA A 48 4.26 12.51 18.12
C ALA A 48 2.81 12.00 18.32
N LYS A 49 2.34 12.06 19.58
CA LYS A 49 1.06 11.47 20.01
C LYS A 49 -0.13 11.93 19.16
N ASP A 50 -0.12 13.19 18.75
CA ASP A 50 -1.20 13.82 17.98
C ASP A 50 -1.19 13.41 16.49
N ASN A 51 -0.03 12.95 15.99
CA ASN A 51 0.16 12.60 14.59
C ASN A 51 0.18 11.08 14.34
N LEU A 52 0.32 10.27 15.39
CA LEU A 52 0.43 8.80 15.31
C LEU A 52 -0.74 8.16 14.55
N LEU A 53 -1.97 8.58 14.84
CA LEU A 53 -3.16 8.04 14.18
C LEU A 53 -3.16 8.40 12.68
N ARG A 54 -2.85 9.66 12.36
CA ARG A 54 -2.74 10.13 10.98
C ARG A 54 -1.63 9.40 10.22
N PHE A 55 -0.50 9.17 10.86
CA PHE A 55 0.61 8.40 10.31
C PHE A 55 0.20 6.96 10.02
N PHE A 56 -0.51 6.30 10.93
CA PHE A 56 -0.98 4.93 10.76
C PHE A 56 -2.00 4.81 9.61
N VAL A 57 -2.95 5.74 9.52
CA VAL A 57 -3.95 5.78 8.44
C VAL A 57 -3.28 6.03 7.09
N ALA A 58 -2.37 7.00 7.01
CA ALA A 58 -1.65 7.32 5.78
C ALA A 58 -0.74 6.19 5.30
N ASN A 59 -0.17 5.41 6.22
CA ASN A 59 0.71 4.29 5.88
C ASN A 59 -0.08 3.00 5.66
N ILE A 60 -0.63 2.45 6.73
CA ILE A 60 -1.22 1.12 6.72
C ILE A 60 -2.58 1.14 6.03
N GLY A 61 -3.40 2.16 6.32
CA GLY A 61 -4.70 2.32 5.67
C GLY A 61 -4.56 2.53 4.17
N SER A 62 -3.86 3.60 3.76
CA SER A 62 -3.69 3.92 2.33
C SER A 62 -2.87 2.87 1.57
N GLY A 63 -1.81 2.33 2.18
CA GLY A 63 -1.02 1.25 1.59
C GLY A 63 -1.83 -0.01 1.33
N PHE A 64 -2.65 -0.43 2.30
CA PHE A 64 -3.54 -1.57 2.12
C PHE A 64 -4.58 -1.31 1.04
N VAL A 65 -5.26 -0.16 1.05
CA VAL A 65 -6.26 0.20 0.04
C VAL A 65 -5.66 0.18 -1.36
N TYR A 66 -4.50 0.82 -1.55
CA TYR A 66 -3.80 0.80 -2.83
C TYR A 66 -3.42 -0.63 -3.24
N GLY A 67 -2.79 -1.38 -2.34
CA GLY A 67 -2.33 -2.74 -2.63
C GLY A 67 -3.47 -3.70 -2.95
N PHE A 68 -4.61 -3.55 -2.28
CA PHE A 68 -5.83 -4.30 -2.53
C PHE A 68 -6.42 -3.98 -3.90
N ILE A 69 -6.66 -2.68 -4.19
CA ILE A 69 -7.29 -2.23 -5.44
C ILE A 69 -6.45 -2.68 -6.65
N VAL A 70 -5.15 -2.39 -6.64
CA VAL A 70 -4.29 -2.71 -7.79
C VAL A 70 -4.15 -4.22 -7.97
N SER A 71 -3.99 -4.98 -6.89
CA SER A 71 -3.95 -6.44 -6.98
C SER A 71 -5.27 -7.00 -7.47
N PHE A 72 -6.40 -6.43 -7.06
CA PHE A 72 -7.72 -6.88 -7.49
C PHE A 72 -7.89 -6.73 -8.99
N PHE A 73 -7.58 -5.56 -9.56
CA PHE A 73 -7.66 -5.35 -11.00
C PHE A 73 -6.66 -6.21 -11.78
N LYS A 74 -5.44 -6.37 -11.26
CA LYS A 74 -4.42 -7.24 -11.86
C LYS A 74 -4.91 -8.69 -11.98
N PHE A 75 -5.49 -9.24 -10.92
CA PHE A 75 -5.98 -10.62 -10.93
C PHE A 75 -7.31 -10.78 -11.67
N LYS A 76 -8.19 -9.75 -11.64
CA LYS A 76 -9.38 -9.71 -12.50
C LYS A 76 -9.01 -9.82 -13.98
N GLY A 77 -8.02 -9.06 -14.43
CA GLY A 77 -7.52 -9.11 -15.82
C GLY A 77 -6.92 -10.48 -16.17
N LYS A 78 -6.10 -11.06 -15.27
CA LYS A 78 -5.54 -12.40 -15.47
C LYS A 78 -6.62 -13.48 -15.65
N LEU A 79 -7.65 -13.50 -14.81
CA LEU A 79 -8.73 -14.48 -14.90
C LEU A 79 -9.53 -14.31 -16.20
N LYS A 80 -9.83 -13.07 -16.61
CA LYS A 80 -10.51 -12.80 -17.88
C LYS A 80 -9.72 -13.37 -19.07
N ASN A 81 -8.41 -13.12 -19.11
CA ASN A 81 -7.56 -13.62 -20.20
C ASN A 81 -7.43 -15.16 -20.22
N THR A 82 -7.57 -15.83 -19.06
CA THR A 82 -7.58 -17.30 -18.99
C THR A 82 -8.92 -17.91 -19.39
N GLU A 83 -10.03 -17.18 -19.28
CA GLU A 83 -11.36 -17.63 -19.70
C GLU A 83 -11.65 -17.37 -21.19
N GLU A 84 -10.89 -16.48 -21.84
CA GLU A 84 -10.99 -16.17 -23.28
C GLU A 84 -10.08 -17.03 -24.18
N ASN A 85 -9.17 -17.82 -23.60
CA ASN A 85 -8.31 -18.80 -24.31
C ASN A 85 -8.76 -20.23 -23.99
#